data_AF-A0A6B0U1A3-F1
#
_entry.id   AF-A0A6B0U1A3-F1
#
_cell.length_a   1.000
_cell.length_b   1.000
_cell.length_c   1.000
_cell.angle_alpha   90.00
_cell.angle_beta   90.00
_cell.angle_gamma   90.00
#
_symmetry.space_group_name_H-M   'P 1'
#
loop_
_entity.id
_entity.type
_entity.pdbx_description
1 polymer ?
#
loop_
_entity_poly.entity_id
_entity_poly.type
_entity_poly.pdbx_seq_one_letter_code
_entity_poly.pdbx_strand_id
1 'polypeptide(L)' 'CCCQSTTFFLAAAVCVIALLPESVCRAPHATKICAETARKMWYFDNSTNKGVSYVGCGTGLNDFGSAKCCKDSCPYGSN' A
#
# COMPACT_ATOMS: atom_id res chain seq x y z
N CYS A 1 10.19 -1.43 6.44
CA CYS A 1 8.95 -1.31 7.24
C CYS A 1 7.82 -0.89 6.37
N CYS A 2 6.69 -1.61 6.40
CA CYS A 2 5.49 -1.25 5.64
C CYS A 2 4.68 -0.12 6.32
N CYS A 3 5.26 0.56 7.32
CA CYS A 3 4.67 1.70 8.00
C CYS A 3 4.54 2.90 7.05
N GLN A 4 3.30 3.22 6.70
CA GLN A 4 2.94 4.52 6.15
C GLN A 4 3.22 5.58 7.24
N SER A 5 4.34 6.27 7.11
CA SER A 5 4.80 7.26 8.08
C SER A 5 3.89 8.48 8.05
N THR A 6 3.08 8.66 9.09
CA THR A 6 2.48 9.96 9.37
C THR A 6 2.40 10.16 10.87
N THR A 7 3.42 10.78 11.47
CA THR A 7 3.32 11.82 12.52
C THR A 7 4.69 12.04 13.18
N PHE A 8 5.13 13.29 13.17
CA PHE A 8 6.36 13.80 13.79
C PHE A 8 6.20 13.90 15.33
N PHE A 9 6.03 12.81 16.06
CA PHE A 9 6.15 12.82 17.53
C PHE A 9 6.77 11.52 18.02
N LEU A 10 7.74 11.66 18.92
CA LEU A 10 8.60 10.63 19.51
C LEU A 10 7.85 9.30 19.77
N ALA A 11 8.01 8.34 18.87
CA ALA A 11 7.64 6.95 19.11
C ALA A 11 8.73 6.07 18.50
N ALA A 12 9.34 5.22 19.33
CA ALA A 12 10.21 4.16 18.85
C ALA A 12 9.54 3.48 17.66
N ALA A 13 10.24 3.39 16.52
CA ALA A 13 9.70 2.86 15.28
C ALA A 13 9.38 1.37 15.44
N VAL A 14 8.24 1.04 16.05
CA VAL A 14 7.72 -0.32 16.07
C VAL A 14 7.06 -0.53 14.72
N CYS A 15 7.85 -1.18 13.87
CA CYS A 15 7.49 -1.65 12.55
C CYS A 15 6.47 -2.79 12.64
N VAL A 16 5.25 -2.51 13.12
CA VAL A 16 4.20 -3.52 13.11
C VAL A 16 3.73 -3.65 11.67
N ILE A 17 3.77 -4.88 11.14
CA ILE A 17 3.11 -5.22 9.89
C ILE A 17 1.61 -5.05 10.16
N ALA A 18 1.05 -3.89 9.81
CA ALA A 18 -0.38 -3.69 9.91
C ALA A 18 -1.04 -4.54 8.81
N LEU A 19 -1.58 -5.69 9.20
CA LEU A 19 -2.58 -6.39 8.41
C LEU A 19 -3.73 -5.41 8.20
N LEU A 20 -3.99 -5.02 6.96
CA LEU A 20 -5.11 -4.13 6.66
C LEU A 20 -6.40 -4.95 6.59
N PRO A 21 -7.56 -4.38 6.98
CA PRO A 21 -8.84 -5.04 6.74
C PRO A 21 -9.04 -5.35 5.25
N GLU A 22 -9.63 -6.51 4.95
CA GLU A 22 -9.89 -6.93 3.57
C GLU A 22 -10.70 -5.89 2.78
N SER A 23 -11.63 -5.21 3.44
CA SER A 23 -12.40 -4.11 2.85
C SER A 23 -11.54 -2.94 2.38
N VAL A 24 -10.43 -2.65 3.07
CA VAL A 24 -9.47 -1.60 2.68
C VAL A 24 -8.64 -2.06 1.49
N CYS A 25 -8.17 -3.31 1.51
CA CYS A 25 -7.40 -3.90 0.41
C CYS A 25 -8.23 -3.98 -0.88
N ARG A 26 -9.52 -4.30 -0.77
CA ARG A 26 -10.43 -4.46 -1.92
C ARG A 26 -11.15 -3.18 -2.34
N ALA A 27 -10.96 -2.07 -1.61
CA ALA A 27 -11.56 -0.79 -1.98
C ALA A 27 -11.03 -0.31 -3.35
N PRO A 28 -11.83 0.44 -4.12
CA PRO A 28 -11.37 1.05 -5.37
C PRO A 28 -10.07 1.84 -5.17
N HIS A 29 -9.07 1.53 -6.00
CA HIS A 29 -7.77 2.20 -5.93
C HIS A 29 -7.80 3.53 -6.67
N ALA A 30 -7.74 4.63 -5.92
CA ALA A 30 -7.71 5.97 -6.50
C ALA A 30 -6.27 6.37 -6.84
N THR A 31 -5.95 6.45 -8.13
CA THR A 31 -4.65 6.97 -8.59
C THR A 31 -4.72 8.49 -8.75
N LYS A 32 -3.84 9.22 -8.05
CA LYS A 32 -3.68 10.67 -8.25
C LYS A 32 -2.63 10.96 -9.33
N ILE A 33 -2.86 12.02 -10.11
CA ILE A 33 -1.86 12.54 -11.05
C ILE A 33 -0.80 13.31 -10.26
N CYS A 34 0.46 13.00 -10.51
CA CYS A 34 1.62 13.65 -9.91
C CYS A 34 2.81 13.55 -10.86
N ALA A 35 3.64 14.59 -10.87
CA ALA A 35 4.79 14.70 -11.76
C ALA A 35 6.07 14.19 -11.06
N GLU A 36 6.79 15.08 -10.38
CA GLU A 36 8.14 14.82 -9.84
C GLU A 36 8.20 13.69 -8.79
N THR A 37 7.07 13.37 -8.14
CA THR A 37 6.98 12.35 -7.10
C THR A 37 6.49 10.99 -7.61
N ALA A 38 6.24 10.86 -8.92
CA ALA A 38 5.81 9.61 -9.52
C ALA A 38 6.91 8.55 -9.40
N ARG A 39 6.55 7.40 -8.83
CA ARG A 39 7.44 6.25 -8.63
C ARG A 39 6.67 4.96 -8.79
N LYS A 40 7.40 3.84 -8.93
CA LYS A 40 6.77 2.52 -8.94
C LYS A 40 6.21 2.23 -7.55
N MET A 41 4.91 2.03 -7.48
CA MET A 41 4.15 1.71 -6.28
C MET A 41 3.41 0.39 -6.49
N TRP A 42 2.85 -0.16 -5.43
CA TRP A 42 2.08 -1.40 -5.42
C TRP A 42 0.76 -1.18 -4.69
N TYR A 43 -0.31 -1.83 -5.14
CA TYR A 43 -1.60 -1.87 -4.46
C TYR A 43 -2.25 -3.24 -4.64
N PHE A 44 -3.20 -3.58 -3.76
CA PHE A 44 -4.03 -4.76 -3.92
C PHE A 44 -5.18 -4.44 -4.87
N ASP A 45 -5.23 -5.14 -5.99
CA ASP A 45 -6.30 -5.00 -6.97
C ASP A 45 -7.34 -6.10 -6.77
N ASN A 46 -8.56 -5.67 -6.43
CA ASN A 46 -9.69 -6.57 -6.24
C ASN A 46 -10.09 -7.32 -7.52
N SER A 47 -9.89 -6.72 -8.69
CA SER A 47 -10.29 -7.33 -9.96
C SER A 47 -9.40 -8.50 -10.37
N THR A 48 -8.08 -8.37 -10.17
CA THR A 48 -7.11 -9.45 -10.41
C THR A 48 -6.87 -10.34 -9.20
N ASN A 49 -7.39 -9.95 -8.03
CA ASN A 49 -7.16 -10.58 -6.72
C ASN A 49 -5.66 -10.71 -6.39
N LYS A 50 -4.85 -9.68 -6.73
CA LYS A 50 -3.38 -9.71 -6.65
C LYS A 50 -2.82 -8.35 -6.28
N GLY A 51 -1.59 -8.35 -5.78
CA GLY A 51 -0.77 -7.14 -5.68
C GLY A 51 -0.22 -6.77 -7.05
N VAL A 52 -0.59 -5.60 -7.57
CA VAL A 52 -0.17 -5.11 -8.88
C VAL A 52 0.62 -3.81 -8.74
N SER A 53 1.54 -3.56 -9.67
CA SER A 53 2.34 -2.33 -9.65
C SER A 53 1.75 -1.25 -10.55
N TYR A 54 1.92 0.01 -10.16
CA TYR A 54 1.56 1.17 -10.97
C TYR A 54 2.60 2.28 -10.81
N VAL A 55 2.55 3.30 -11.66
CA VAL A 55 3.38 4.51 -11.53
C VAL A 55 2.52 5.63 -10.97
N GLY A 56 2.91 6.16 -9.81
CA GLY A 56 2.22 7.26 -9.15
C GLY A 56 2.89 7.64 -7.83
N CYS A 57 2.23 8.49 -7.06
CA CYS A 57 2.80 9.04 -5.82
C CYS A 57 2.29 8.38 -4.55
N GLY A 58 1.18 7.63 -4.62
CA GLY A 58 0.58 6.82 -3.54
C GLY A 58 0.35 7.56 -2.22
N THR A 59 -0.91 7.77 -1.85
CA THR A 59 -1.30 8.48 -0.61
C THR A 59 -2.39 7.76 0.18
N GLY A 60 -2.94 6.68 -0.36
CA GLY A 60 -4.00 5.89 0.28
C GLY A 60 -3.45 4.74 1.12
N LEU A 61 -4.34 4.13 1.91
CA LEU A 61 -4.01 2.96 2.73
C LEU A 61 -3.62 1.75 1.87
N ASN A 62 -4.22 1.61 0.69
CA ASN A 62 -3.89 0.58 -0.30
C ASN A 62 -2.73 1.01 -1.22
N ASP A 63 -1.81 1.86 -0.77
CA ASP A 63 -0.59 2.23 -1.50
C ASP A 63 0.67 1.75 -0.75
N PHE A 64 1.47 0.93 -1.43
CA PHE A 64 2.66 0.30 -0.87
C PHE A 64 3.89 0.62 -1.70
N GLY A 65 5.02 0.85 -1.03
CA GLY A 65 6.32 1.07 -1.70
C GLY A 65 6.97 -0.20 -2.26
N SER A 66 6.43 -1.40 -1.98
CA SER A 66 6.98 -2.67 -2.47
C SER A 66 5.93 -3.77 -2.58
N ALA A 67 6.17 -4.75 -3.45
CA ALA A 67 5.33 -5.95 -3.58
C ALA A 67 5.24 -6.73 -2.26
N LYS A 68 6.36 -6.83 -1.55
CA LYS A 68 6.40 -7.51 -0.25
C LYS A 68 5.46 -6.84 0.74
N CYS A 69 5.48 -5.51 0.83
CA CYS A 69 4.57 -4.79 1.71
C CYS A 69 3.11 -4.93 1.30
N CYS A 70 2.81 -4.92 0.00
CA CYS A 70 1.46 -5.19 -0.46
C CYS A 70 0.97 -6.58 -0.04
N LYS A 71 1.82 -7.62 -0.17
CA LYS A 71 1.48 -8.99 0.22
C LYS A 71 1.34 -9.15 1.73
N ASP A 72 2.27 -8.59 2.49
CA ASP A 72 2.28 -8.67 3.96
C ASP A 72 1.07 -7.93 4.56
N SER A 73 0.67 -6.78 4.00
CA SER A 73 -0.47 -5.99 4.48
C SER A 73 -1.82 -6.46 3.94
N CYS A 74 -1.87 -7.02 2.73
CA CYS A 74 -3.09 -7.51 2.08
C CYS A 74 -2.93 -8.98 1.61
N PRO A 75 -2.90 -9.96 2.53
CA PRO A 75 -2.69 -11.37 2.22
C PRO A 75 -3.95 -12.10 1.70
N TYR A 76 -4.82 -11.38 0.98
CA TYR A 76 -6.12 -11.89 0.50
C TYR A 76 -6.10 -12.36 -0.96
N GLY A 77 -4.93 -12.25 -1.60
CA GLY A 77 -4.75 -12.54 -3.02
C GLY A 77 -4.53 -14.02 -3.30
N SER A 78 -4.77 -14.41 -4.55
CA SER A 78 -4.46 -15.76 -5.02
C SER A 78 -2.94 -15.93 -5.16
N ASN A 79 -2.43 -17.08 -4.73
CA ASN A 79 -0.99 -17.41 -4.77
C ASN A 79 -0.48 -17.62 -6.21
#